data_AF-A0A0A0L114-F1
#
_entry.id   AF-A0A0A0L114-F1
#
_cell.length_a   1.000
_cell.length_b   1.000
_cell.length_c   1.000
_cell.angle_alpha   90.00
_cell.angle_beta   90.00
_cell.angle_gamma   90.00
#
_symmetry.space_group_name_H-M   'P 1'
#
loop_
_entity.id
_entity.type
_entity.pdbx_description
1 polymer ?
#
loop_
_entity_poly.entity_id
_entity_poly.type
_entity_poly.pdbx_seq_one_letter_code
_entity_poly.pdbx_strand_id
1 'polypeptide(L)' 'MKKAIALTEQAGTKGIQVQIAGRIDGKEIARVEWIREGRVPLQTIRAKIDYCCYPVRTIYGILGIKIWIFVDEQ' A
#
# COMPACT_ATOMS: atom_id res chain seq x y z
N MET A 1 -7.36 -0.80 5.51
CA MET A 1 -7.01 -0.91 4.07
C MET A 1 -8.16 -0.52 3.16
N LYS A 2 -9.32 -1.20 3.20
CA LYS A 2 -10.50 -0.90 2.33
C LYS A 2 -10.90 0.59 2.24
N LYS A 3 -10.94 1.30 3.38
CA LYS A 3 -11.24 2.74 3.39
C LYS A 3 -10.23 3.59 2.61
N ALA A 4 -8.94 3.26 2.71
CA ALA A 4 -7.89 3.98 1.96
C ALA A 4 -8.06 3.76 0.46
N ILE A 5 -8.45 2.54 0.05
CA ILE A 5 -8.69 2.23 -1.35
C ILE A 5 -9.90 3.01 -1.87
N ALA A 6 -11.03 2.99 -1.16
CA ALA A 6 -12.23 3.76 -1.54
C ALA A 6 -11.96 5.27 -1.67
N LEU A 7 -11.15 5.85 -0.77
CA LEU A 7 -10.73 7.26 -0.87
C LEU A 7 -9.85 7.52 -2.10
N THR A 8 -9.02 6.56 -2.48
CA THR A 8 -8.10 6.67 -3.62
C THR A 8 -8.84 6.49 -4.95
N GLU A 9 -9.86 5.63 -4.99
CA GLU A 9 -10.80 5.53 -6.11
C GLU A 9 -11.55 6.84 -6.33
N GLN A 10 -12.03 7.48 -5.26
CA GLN A 10 -12.67 8.81 -5.34
C GLN A 10 -11.72 9.89 -5.85
N ALA A 11 -10.42 9.76 -5.60
CA ALA A 11 -9.39 10.67 -6.12
C ALA A 11 -9.03 10.41 -7.60
N GLY A 12 -9.66 9.42 -8.26
CA GLY A 12 -9.50 9.15 -9.69
C GLY A 12 -8.19 8.44 -10.07
N THR A 13 -7.54 7.75 -9.13
CA THR A 13 -6.31 6.99 -9.43
C THR A 13 -6.60 5.71 -10.21
N LYS A 14 -5.67 5.30 -11.09
CA LYS A 14 -5.83 4.11 -11.95
C LYS A 14 -5.51 2.80 -11.24
N GLY A 15 -4.80 2.85 -10.13
CA GLY A 15 -4.59 1.70 -9.28
C GLY A 15 -3.82 2.04 -8.00
N ILE A 16 -4.01 1.20 -7.00
CA ILE A 16 -3.34 1.31 -5.70
C ILE A 16 -2.95 -0.07 -5.20
N GLN A 17 -1.77 -0.16 -4.61
CA GLN A 17 -1.32 -1.31 -3.84
C GLN A 17 -0.91 -0.84 -2.45
N VAL A 18 -1.49 -1.42 -1.42
CA VAL A 18 -1.14 -1.15 -0.01
C VAL A 18 -0.63 -2.44 0.59
N GLN A 19 0.57 -2.40 1.17
CA GLN A 19 1.18 -3.50 1.91
C GLN A 19 1.47 -3.07 3.34
N ILE A 20 1.09 -3.89 4.30
CA ILE A 20 1.40 -3.73 5.72
C ILE A 20 2.13 -4.99 6.18
N ALA A 21 3.29 -4.79 6.79
CA ALA A 21 4.15 -5.84 7.31
C ALA A 21 4.38 -5.65 8.81
N GLY A 22 4.25 -6.73 9.57
CA GLY A 22 4.59 -6.77 10.99
C GLY A 22 3.58 -7.57 11.81
N ARG A 23 3.52 -7.30 13.11
CA ARG A 23 2.63 -7.97 14.06
C ARG A 23 1.23 -7.39 14.00
N ILE A 24 0.48 -7.78 12.97
CA ILE A 24 -0.88 -7.31 12.75
C ILE A 24 -1.79 -7.93 13.82
N ASP A 25 -2.64 -7.09 14.43
CA ASP A 25 -3.58 -7.49 15.49
C ASP A 25 -2.88 -8.06 16.75
N GLY A 26 -1.63 -7.64 17.00
CA GLY A 26 -0.87 -8.05 18.19
C GLY A 26 -0.38 -9.50 18.19
N LYS A 27 -0.62 -10.25 17.10
CA LYS A 27 -0.19 -11.64 16.95
C LYS A 27 1.32 -11.77 17.15
N GLU A 28 1.74 -12.89 17.74
CA GLU A 28 3.15 -13.16 18.03
C GLU A 28 3.99 -13.26 16.74
N ILE A 29 3.41 -13.90 15.71
CA ILE A 29 4.04 -14.09 14.42
C ILE A 29 3.73 -12.90 13.51
N ALA A 30 4.78 -12.25 13.00
CA ALA A 30 4.65 -11.19 12.01
C ALA A 30 4.14 -11.73 10.66
N ARG A 31 3.28 -10.97 10.00
CA ARG A 31 2.73 -11.31 8.68
C ARG A 31 2.76 -10.10 7.75
N VAL A 32 2.65 -10.38 6.46
CA VAL A 32 2.54 -9.36 5.42
C VAL A 32 1.16 -9.49 4.80
N GLU A 33 0.33 -8.48 4.99
CA GLU A 33 -0.96 -8.36 4.31
C GLU A 33 -0.85 -7.27 3.25
N TRP A 34 -1.29 -7.58 2.04
CA TRP A 34 -1.36 -6.62 0.96
C TRP A 34 -2.68 -6.72 0.24
N ILE A 35 -3.16 -5.57 -0.23
CA ILE A 35 -4.34 -5.47 -1.08
C ILE A 35 -3.94 -4.62 -2.27
N ARG A 36 -4.39 -5.05 -3.44
CA ARG A 36 -4.20 -4.34 -4.71
C ARG A 36 -5.55 -4.18 -5.38
N GLU A 37 -5.81 -2.96 -5.82
CA GLU A 37 -7.01 -2.61 -6.58
C GLU A 37 -6.59 -1.83 -7.83
N GLY A 38 -7.17 -2.17 -8.98
CA GLY A 38 -6.77 -1.61 -10.27
C GLY A 38 -5.39 -2.07 -10.79
N ARG A 39 -4.81 -1.28 -11.70
CA ARG A 39 -3.57 -1.63 -12.40
C ARG A 39 -2.37 -0.98 -11.72
N VAL A 40 -1.34 -1.76 -11.38
CA VAL A 40 -0.09 -1.25 -10.81
C VAL A 40 1.08 -1.96 -11.50
N PRO A 41 1.59 -1.42 -12.61
CA PRO A 41 2.65 -2.07 -13.40
C PRO A 41 4.05 -1.71 -12.86
N LEU A 42 4.55 -2.50 -11.90
CA LEU A 42 5.85 -2.22 -11.25
C LEU A 42 7.09 -2.41 -12.14
N GLN A 43 6.95 -3.08 -13.29
CA GLN A 43 8.05 -3.29 -14.25
C GLN A 43 8.06 -2.24 -15.37
N THR A 44 6.99 -1.49 -15.54
CA THR A 44 6.88 -0.49 -16.63
C THR A 44 7.52 0.82 -16.19
N ILE A 45 8.72 1.11 -16.69
CA ILE A 45 9.47 2.32 -16.32
C ILE A 45 8.73 3.61 -16.72
N ARG A 46 7.92 3.57 -17.78
CA ARG A 46 7.11 4.72 -18.23
C ARG A 46 5.89 5.00 -17.35
N ALA A 47 5.51 4.07 -16.47
CA ALA A 47 4.37 4.27 -15.59
C ALA A 47 4.73 5.22 -14.46
N LYS A 48 3.93 6.27 -14.25
CA LYS A 48 4.10 7.17 -13.12
C LYS A 48 3.52 6.51 -11.87
N ILE A 49 4.42 6.03 -11.01
CA ILE A 49 4.08 5.35 -9.76
C ILE A 49 4.64 6.16 -8.59
N ASP A 50 3.74 6.63 -7.73
CA ASP A 50 4.10 7.24 -6.47
C ASP A 50 4.25 6.15 -5.41
N TYR A 51 5.45 6.03 -4.84
CA TYR A 51 5.76 5.09 -3.78
C TYR A 51 6.06 5.83 -2.48
N CYS A 52 5.47 5.36 -1.39
CA CYS A 52 5.78 5.85 -0.05
C CYS A 52 5.92 4.68 0.92
N CYS A 53 6.88 4.79 1.86
CA CYS A 53 7.01 3.88 2.97
C CYS A 53 7.03 4.64 4.28
N TYR A 54 6.31 4.11 5.27
CA TYR A 54 6.22 4.73 6.59
C TYR A 54 6.19 3.67 7.69
N PRO A 55 7.11 3.75 8.67
CA PRO A 55 7.08 2.88 9.85
C PRO A 55 6.15 3.46 10.92
N VAL A 56 5.25 2.63 11.43
CA VAL A 56 4.34 2.98 12.53
C VAL A 56 4.78 2.23 13.79
N ARG A 57 5.03 2.96 14.87
CA ARG A 57 5.34 2.37 16.18
C ARG A 57 4.03 2.02 16.89
N THR A 58 3.90 0.78 17.31
CA THR A 58 2.80 0.27 18.11
C THR A 58 3.33 -0.33 19.41
N ILE A 59 2.44 -0.63 20.36
CA ILE A 59 2.77 -1.33 21.60
C ILE A 59 3.43 -2.70 21.38
N TYR A 60 3.13 -3.38 20.26
CA TYR A 60 3.64 -4.72 19.97
C TYR A 60 4.88 -4.73 19.05
N GLY A 61 5.41 -3.55 18.70
CA GLY A 61 6.55 -3.39 17.80
C GLY A 61 6.25 -2.42 16.65
N ILE A 62 6.99 -2.56 15.54
CA ILE A 62 6.90 -1.65 14.40
C ILE A 62 6.10 -2.32 13.27
N LEU A 63 5.13 -1.59 12.72
CA LEU A 63 4.42 -1.95 11.49
C LEU A 63 5.02 -1.15 10.32
N GLY A 64 5.48 -1.84 9.29
CA GLY A 64 5.93 -1.21 8.05
C GLY A 64 4.77 -1.08 7.08
N ILE A 65 4.44 0.15 6.67
CA ILE A 65 3.43 0.42 5.64
C ILE A 65 4.14 0.82 4.36
N LYS A 66 3.79 0.18 3.24
CA LYS A 66 4.27 0.50 1.90
C LYS A 66 3.07 0.72 1.00
N ILE A 67 3.07 1.82 0.25
CA ILE A 67 1.96 2.21 -0.62
C ILE A 67 2.55 2.51 -2.00
N TRP A 68 1.89 1.98 -3.04
CA TRP A 68 2.13 2.32 -4.44
C TRP A 68 0.83 2.86 -5.02
N ILE A 69 0.89 4.03 -5.65
CA ILE A 69 -0.25 4.65 -6.35
C ILE A 69 0.16 4.81 -7.80
N PHE A 70 -0.66 4.24 -8.70
CA PHE A 70 -0.52 4.41 -10.12
C PHE A 70 -1.42 5.55 -10.59
N VAL A 71 -0.79 6.62 -11.07
CA VAL A 71 -1.48 7.85 -11.50
C VAL A 71 -1.81 7.75 -12.98
N ASP A 72 -0.79 7.69 -13.85
CA ASP A 72 -0.96 7.54 -15.30
C ASP A 72 0.32 7.04 -16.00
N GLU A 73 0.19 6.63 -17.26
CA GLU A 73 1.27 6.51 -18.25
C GLU A 73 1.42 7.86 -18.96
N GLN A 74 2.66 8.30 -19.15
CA GLN A 74 2.97 9.50 -19.92
C GLN A 74 3.39 9.12 -21.35
#